data_AF-A0A4R3U2I9-F1
#
_entry.id   AF-A0A4R3U2I9-F1
#
_cell.length_a   1.000
_cell.length_b   1.000
_cell.length_c   1.000
_cell.angle_alpha   90.00
_cell.angle_beta   90.00
_cell.angle_gamma   90.00
#
_symmetry.space_group_name_H-M   'P 1'
#
loop_
_entity.id
_entity.type
_entity.pdbx_description
1 polymer ?
#
loop_
_entity_poly.entity_id
_entity_poly.type
_entity_poly.pdbx_seq_one_letter_code
_entity_poly.pdbx_strand_id
1 'polypeptide(L)'
;MAFFKALFHRPLTYDELLKNADNIITSPPLPTNWKRLAAGLVGRNGTSLLDYWRDCCKSQLRMIADEATWQMQKSRLLKLIMMERTWRAAYVVSQDAKHVASWSFMCKDADWATNANEKNLHLLLTQRWLMAVLSDSCLIAVGMKSYGLDKAKDAELELHYVLHKEVKSLDVGVMEAILNAVDEYRDDDASLIAAFKDDHLAPLIRDQYTLLAQLEDDVANATVDIAWCSSQLNALKQKQAELAALVSPN
;
A
#
# COMPACT_ATOMS: atom_id res chain seq x y z
N MET A 1 6.60 7.28 -32.05
CA MET A 1 7.88 7.61 -31.38
C MET A 1 8.03 6.88 -30.06
N ALA A 2 7.07 7.00 -29.12
CA ALA A 2 7.09 6.32 -27.81
C ALA A 2 7.37 4.81 -27.86
N PHE A 3 6.72 4.04 -28.76
CA PHE A 3 6.95 2.59 -28.90
C PHE A 3 8.42 2.24 -29.22
N PHE A 4 9.03 2.97 -30.16
CA PHE A 4 10.45 2.76 -30.50
C PHE A 4 11.38 3.18 -29.35
N LYS A 5 11.06 4.27 -28.63
CA LYS A 5 11.85 4.66 -27.46
C LYS A 5 11.81 3.59 -26.36
N ALA A 6 10.63 3.04 -26.07
CA ALA A 6 10.48 1.94 -25.13
C ALA A 6 11.28 0.71 -25.58
N LEU A 7 11.23 0.36 -26.87
CA LEU A 7 12.00 -0.74 -27.46
C LEU A 7 13.52 -0.55 -27.33
N PHE A 8 14.00 0.69 -27.41
CA PHE A 8 15.43 1.04 -27.29
C PHE A 8 15.81 1.60 -25.90
N HIS A 9 14.98 1.39 -24.87
CA HIS A 9 15.18 1.86 -23.49
C HIS A 9 15.60 3.34 -23.39
N ARG A 10 15.00 4.20 -24.21
CA ARG A 10 15.17 5.66 -24.13
C ARG A 10 14.13 6.25 -23.18
N PRO A 11 14.50 7.27 -22.37
CA PRO A 11 13.55 7.91 -21.47
C PRO A 11 12.38 8.51 -22.24
N LEU A 12 11.18 8.38 -21.66
CA LEU A 12 9.92 8.84 -22.20
C LEU A 12 9.59 10.22 -21.63
N THR A 13 9.01 11.09 -22.46
CA THR A 13 8.52 12.38 -21.99
C THR A 13 7.20 12.24 -21.24
N TYR A 14 6.82 13.28 -20.49
CA TYR A 14 5.52 13.36 -19.83
C TYR A 14 4.36 13.11 -20.80
N ASP A 15 4.36 13.72 -21.98
CA ASP A 15 3.30 13.55 -22.97
C ASP A 15 3.21 12.12 -23.52
N GLU A 16 4.35 11.43 -23.66
CA GLU A 16 4.41 10.03 -24.07
C GLU A 16 3.79 9.11 -22.99
N LEU A 17 4.09 9.37 -21.71
CA LEU A 17 3.50 8.65 -20.59
C LEU A 17 1.99 8.94 -20.44
N LEU A 18 1.60 10.21 -20.56
CA LEU A 18 0.20 10.64 -20.49
C LEU A 18 -0.63 9.96 -21.58
N LYS A 19 -0.12 9.90 -22.81
CA LYS A 19 -0.78 9.18 -23.92
C LYS A 19 -0.98 7.69 -23.61
N ASN A 20 -0.04 7.06 -22.91
CA ASN A 20 -0.15 5.65 -22.56
C ASN A 20 -1.18 5.40 -21.44
N ALA A 21 -1.43 6.40 -20.59
CA ALA A 21 -2.41 6.40 -19.51
C ALA A 21 -3.81 6.90 -19.91
N ASP A 22 -3.95 7.58 -21.06
CA ASP A 22 -5.12 8.39 -21.43
C ASP A 22 -6.46 7.65 -21.30
N ASN A 23 -6.55 6.41 -21.80
CA ASN A 23 -7.78 5.60 -21.70
C ASN A 23 -8.22 5.38 -20.25
N ILE A 24 -7.28 5.17 -19.32
CA ILE A 24 -7.60 4.95 -17.90
C ILE A 24 -7.95 6.26 -17.22
N ILE A 25 -7.26 7.35 -17.54
CA ILE A 25 -7.54 8.69 -16.98
C ILE A 25 -8.93 9.19 -17.39
N THR A 26 -9.30 8.96 -18.66
CA THR A 26 -10.59 9.35 -19.22
C THR A 26 -11.72 8.41 -18.77
N SER A 27 -11.46 7.09 -18.77
CA SER A 27 -12.44 6.06 -18.43
C SER A 27 -11.89 5.08 -17.39
N PRO A 28 -11.77 5.51 -16.11
CA PRO A 28 -11.18 4.67 -15.06
C PRO A 28 -12.01 3.42 -14.79
N PRO A 29 -11.38 2.28 -14.45
CA PRO A 29 -12.08 1.06 -14.04
C PRO A 29 -12.66 1.23 -12.64
N LEU A 30 -13.86 1.82 -12.56
CA LEU A 30 -14.52 2.15 -11.31
C LEU A 30 -15.28 0.94 -10.73
N PRO A 31 -15.24 0.71 -9.41
CA PRO A 31 -16.07 -0.31 -8.77
C PRO A 31 -17.56 0.07 -8.86
N THR A 32 -18.46 -0.91 -8.83
CA THR A 32 -19.91 -0.71 -9.02
C THR A 32 -20.52 0.32 -8.05
N ASN A 33 -19.99 0.41 -6.84
CA ASN A 33 -20.43 1.32 -5.78
C ASN A 33 -19.59 2.62 -5.66
N TRP A 34 -18.77 2.95 -6.66
CA TRP A 34 -17.82 4.08 -6.59
C TRP A 34 -18.47 5.41 -6.22
N LYS A 35 -19.70 5.69 -6.68
CA LYS A 35 -20.40 6.95 -6.37
C LYS A 35 -20.64 7.13 -4.88
N ARG A 36 -20.96 6.04 -4.18
CA ARG A 36 -21.13 6.03 -2.72
C ARG A 36 -19.78 6.22 -2.02
N LEU A 37 -18.72 5.59 -2.54
CA LEU A 37 -17.37 5.68 -1.99
C LEU A 37 -16.73 7.06 -2.22
N ALA A 38 -17.09 7.71 -3.32
CA ALA A 38 -16.66 9.06 -3.66
C ALA A 38 -17.47 10.15 -2.93
N ALA A 39 -18.67 9.83 -2.45
CA ALA A 39 -19.48 10.73 -1.64
C ALA A 39 -18.82 10.93 -0.26
N GLY A 40 -18.03 11.99 -0.11
CA GLY A 40 -17.34 12.29 1.14
C GLY A 40 -16.76 13.70 1.20
N LEU A 41 -15.64 13.88 1.91
CA LEU A 41 -15.07 15.19 2.27
C LEU A 41 -14.33 15.92 1.14
N VAL A 42 -13.79 15.16 0.16
CA VAL A 42 -13.22 15.74 -1.06
C VAL A 42 -14.37 16.35 -1.89
N GLY A 43 -14.40 17.69 -1.92
CA GLY A 43 -15.53 18.47 -2.45
C GLY A 43 -15.73 19.84 -1.79
N ARG A 44 -15.03 20.15 -0.68
CA ARG A 44 -15.11 21.48 -0.03
C ARG A 44 -14.77 22.66 -0.97
N ASN A 45 -13.99 22.41 -2.03
CA ASN A 45 -13.65 23.40 -3.05
C ASN A 45 -14.35 23.14 -4.41
N GLY A 46 -15.35 22.24 -4.47
CA GLY A 46 -16.08 21.90 -5.69
C GLY A 46 -15.40 20.88 -6.63
N THR A 47 -14.17 20.45 -6.35
CA THR A 47 -13.47 19.41 -7.12
C THR A 47 -13.98 18.01 -6.75
N SER A 48 -14.35 17.21 -7.75
CA SER A 48 -14.74 15.81 -7.52
C SER A 48 -13.54 14.95 -7.12
N LEU A 49 -13.76 13.87 -6.38
CA LEU A 49 -12.69 12.91 -6.04
C LEU A 49 -11.99 12.34 -7.29
N LEU A 50 -12.73 12.17 -8.39
CA LEU A 50 -12.16 11.69 -9.65
C LEU A 50 -11.25 12.74 -10.30
N ASP A 51 -11.64 14.02 -10.27
CA ASP A 51 -10.77 15.08 -10.80
C ASP A 51 -9.50 15.20 -9.96
N TYR A 52 -9.65 15.15 -8.63
CA TYR A 52 -8.51 15.11 -7.72
C TYR A 52 -7.58 13.91 -8.01
N TRP A 53 -8.15 12.71 -8.20
CA TRP A 53 -7.40 11.54 -8.62
C TRP A 53 -6.68 11.73 -9.97
N ARG A 54 -7.34 12.33 -10.97
CA ARG A 54 -6.72 12.58 -12.29
C ARG A 54 -5.51 13.51 -12.15
N ASP A 55 -5.60 14.52 -11.31
CA ASP A 55 -4.48 15.43 -11.04
C ASP A 55 -3.34 14.70 -10.32
N CYS A 56 -3.67 13.81 -9.36
CA CYS A 56 -2.69 12.93 -8.72
C CYS A 56 -2.02 11.98 -9.72
N CYS A 57 -2.76 11.24 -10.58
CA CYS A 57 -2.11 10.34 -11.56
C CYS A 57 -1.23 11.16 -12.52
N LYS A 58 -1.67 12.33 -13.00
CA LYS A 58 -0.82 13.20 -13.83
C LYS A 58 0.45 13.65 -13.12
N SER A 59 0.38 14.01 -11.84
CA SER A 59 1.55 14.36 -11.03
C SER A 59 2.53 13.17 -10.94
N GLN A 60 2.03 11.96 -10.69
CA GLN A 60 2.83 10.74 -10.68
C GLN A 60 3.53 10.47 -12.02
N LEU A 61 2.82 10.65 -13.14
CA LEU A 61 3.42 10.52 -14.47
C LEU A 61 4.52 11.56 -14.73
N ARG A 62 4.38 12.76 -14.17
CA ARG A 62 5.44 13.78 -14.24
C ARG A 62 6.66 13.39 -13.41
N MET A 63 6.46 12.93 -12.18
CA MET A 63 7.55 12.41 -11.34
C MET A 63 8.34 11.30 -12.04
N ILE A 64 7.65 10.43 -12.78
CA ILE A 64 8.31 9.41 -13.62
C ILE A 64 9.07 10.08 -14.75
N ALA A 65 8.46 10.99 -15.51
CA ALA A 65 9.09 11.66 -16.65
C ALA A 65 10.36 12.45 -16.27
N ASP A 66 10.42 12.99 -15.06
CA ASP A 66 11.54 13.80 -14.55
C ASP A 66 12.82 12.98 -14.30
N GLU A 67 12.73 11.64 -14.26
CA GLU A 67 13.90 10.78 -14.10
C GLU A 67 14.76 10.74 -15.37
N ALA A 68 16.08 10.83 -15.20
CA ALA A 68 17.02 11.06 -16.30
C ALA A 68 17.16 9.91 -17.29
N THR A 69 16.89 8.67 -16.85
CA THR A 69 17.09 7.46 -17.66
C THR A 69 15.87 6.57 -17.63
N TRP A 70 15.65 5.78 -18.69
CA TRP A 70 14.53 4.85 -18.76
C TRP A 70 14.48 3.86 -17.58
N GLN A 71 15.64 3.42 -17.09
CA GLN A 71 15.71 2.52 -15.93
C GLN A 71 15.29 3.22 -14.64
N MET A 72 15.69 4.48 -14.45
CA MET A 72 15.23 5.28 -13.30
C MET A 72 13.73 5.58 -13.38
N GLN A 73 13.21 5.85 -14.59
CA GLN A 73 11.77 5.99 -14.82
C GLN A 73 11.01 4.71 -14.44
N LYS A 74 11.53 3.54 -14.85
CA LYS A 74 10.96 2.23 -14.49
C LYS A 74 11.00 1.99 -12.98
N SER A 75 12.12 2.26 -12.34
CA SER A 75 12.28 2.14 -10.88
C SER A 75 11.30 3.06 -10.14
N ARG A 76 11.19 4.33 -10.54
CA ARG A 76 10.21 5.30 -10.00
C ARG A 76 8.77 4.81 -10.17
N LEU A 77 8.42 4.29 -11.35
CA LEU A 77 7.09 3.72 -11.61
C LEU A 77 6.78 2.58 -10.63
N LEU A 78 7.70 1.63 -10.46
CA LEU A 78 7.52 0.49 -9.57
C LEU A 78 7.34 0.93 -8.11
N LYS A 79 8.14 1.90 -7.64
CA LYS A 79 7.99 2.47 -6.29
C LYS A 79 6.64 3.14 -6.09
N LEU A 80 6.15 3.89 -7.08
CA LEU A 80 4.81 4.49 -7.02
C LEU A 80 3.71 3.42 -6.98
N ILE A 81 3.82 2.34 -7.77
CA ILE A 81 2.87 1.22 -7.71
C ILE A 81 2.86 0.60 -6.31
N MET A 82 4.03 0.28 -5.76
CA MET A 82 4.16 -0.30 -4.42
C MET A 82 3.57 0.62 -3.34
N MET A 83 3.84 1.93 -3.43
CA MET A 83 3.23 2.95 -2.56
C MET A 83 1.71 2.96 -2.64
N GLU A 84 1.10 2.86 -3.82
CA GLU A 84 -0.37 2.78 -3.92
C GLU A 84 -0.91 1.47 -3.33
N ARG A 85 -0.19 0.36 -3.52
CA ARG A 85 -0.56 -0.93 -2.93
C ARG A 85 -0.48 -0.93 -1.40
N THR A 86 0.38 -0.12 -0.76
CA THR A 86 0.39 0.00 0.71
C THR A 86 -0.90 0.60 1.26
N TRP A 87 -1.48 1.58 0.55
CA TRP A 87 -2.78 2.16 0.91
C TRP A 87 -3.94 1.20 0.63
N ARG A 88 -3.83 0.36 -0.41
CA ARG A 88 -4.76 -0.75 -0.62
C ARG A 88 -4.73 -1.71 0.58
N ALA A 89 -3.56 -2.05 1.08
CA ALA A 89 -3.40 -2.92 2.24
C ALA A 89 -3.99 -2.27 3.51
N ALA A 90 -3.68 -0.99 3.77
CA ALA A 90 -4.20 -0.26 4.93
C ALA A 90 -5.73 -0.31 5.01
N TYR A 91 -6.42 -0.05 3.90
CA TYR A 91 -7.88 -0.11 3.85
C TYR A 91 -8.42 -1.52 4.07
N VAL A 92 -7.84 -2.53 3.42
CA VAL A 92 -8.31 -3.93 3.59
C VAL A 92 -8.22 -4.34 5.05
N VAL A 93 -7.08 -4.06 5.70
CA VAL A 93 -6.90 -4.40 7.12
C VAL A 93 -7.86 -3.62 8.02
N SER A 94 -8.12 -2.35 7.72
CA SER A 94 -9.01 -1.54 8.56
C SER A 94 -10.49 -1.94 8.46
N GLN A 95 -10.91 -2.63 7.38
CA GLN A 95 -12.31 -3.06 7.24
C GLN A 95 -12.67 -4.20 8.20
N ASP A 96 -11.69 -4.99 8.62
CA ASP A 96 -11.88 -6.11 9.56
C ASP A 96 -11.81 -5.68 11.03
N ALA A 97 -11.41 -4.42 11.28
CA ALA A 97 -11.21 -3.85 12.59
C ALA A 97 -12.51 -3.28 13.18
N LYS A 98 -12.76 -3.55 14.47
CA LYS A 98 -13.91 -3.02 15.21
C LYS A 98 -13.68 -1.57 15.64
N HIS A 99 -12.46 -1.27 16.09
CA HIS A 99 -12.07 -0.01 16.71
C HIS A 99 -11.24 0.83 15.76
N VAL A 100 -11.57 2.12 15.59
CA VAL A 100 -10.75 3.01 14.73
C VAL A 100 -9.34 3.21 15.30
N ALA A 101 -9.22 3.20 16.63
CA ALA A 101 -7.94 3.32 17.31
C ALA A 101 -6.94 2.21 16.95
N SER A 102 -7.40 1.01 16.56
CA SER A 102 -6.52 -0.11 16.23
C SER A 102 -5.74 0.08 14.93
N TRP A 103 -6.23 0.92 14.02
CA TRP A 103 -5.64 1.10 12.69
C TRP A 103 -5.29 2.55 12.36
N SER A 104 -5.78 3.52 13.12
CA SER A 104 -5.58 4.95 12.85
C SER A 104 -4.11 5.36 12.76
N PHE A 105 -3.22 4.65 13.47
CA PHE A 105 -1.77 4.86 13.41
C PHE A 105 -1.20 4.74 11.98
N MET A 106 -1.82 3.92 11.12
CA MET A 106 -1.41 3.76 9.72
C MET A 106 -1.58 5.03 8.90
N CYS A 107 -2.39 5.98 9.38
CA CYS A 107 -2.65 7.26 8.73
C CYS A 107 -1.92 8.43 9.42
N LYS A 108 -1.14 8.18 10.48
CA LYS A 108 -0.58 9.23 11.35
C LYS A 108 0.32 10.22 10.62
N ASP A 109 1.08 9.75 9.64
CA ASP A 109 2.01 10.57 8.86
C ASP A 109 1.44 10.98 7.49
N ALA A 110 0.15 10.76 7.27
CA ALA A 110 -0.50 11.10 6.02
C ALA A 110 -1.11 12.50 6.08
N ASP A 111 -0.63 13.42 5.24
CA ASP A 111 -1.09 14.81 5.19
C ASP A 111 -2.63 14.92 5.09
N TRP A 112 -3.26 14.04 4.31
CA TRP A 112 -4.71 14.01 4.10
C TRP A 112 -5.52 13.56 5.34
N ALA A 113 -4.88 12.92 6.31
CA ALA A 113 -5.50 12.46 7.56
C ALA A 113 -5.28 13.46 8.72
N THR A 114 -4.46 14.50 8.52
CA THR A 114 -4.16 15.50 9.55
C THR A 114 -5.44 16.14 10.06
N ASN A 115 -5.69 16.07 11.37
CA ASN A 115 -6.90 16.57 12.05
C ASN A 115 -8.20 15.79 11.77
N ALA A 116 -8.16 14.61 11.15
CA ALA A 116 -9.34 13.78 11.02
C ALA A 116 -9.72 13.18 12.40
N ASN A 117 -11.00 13.27 12.76
CA ASN A 117 -11.56 12.45 13.83
C ASN A 117 -11.86 11.03 13.32
N GLU A 118 -12.16 10.09 14.22
CA GLU A 118 -12.36 8.68 13.88
C GLU A 118 -13.40 8.46 12.76
N LYS A 119 -14.56 9.11 12.85
CA LYS A 119 -15.64 9.00 11.86
C LYS A 119 -15.18 9.49 10.47
N ASN A 120 -14.47 10.62 10.43
CA ASN A 120 -13.97 11.18 9.19
C ASN A 120 -12.79 10.37 8.63
N LEU A 121 -12.00 9.76 9.50
CA LEU A 121 -10.83 8.97 9.10
C LEU A 121 -11.23 7.74 8.28
N HIS A 122 -12.29 7.03 8.68
CA HIS A 122 -12.80 5.89 7.90
C HIS A 122 -13.21 6.31 6.48
N LEU A 123 -13.92 7.43 6.37
CA LEU A 123 -14.34 7.98 5.09
C LEU A 123 -13.14 8.41 4.23
N LEU A 124 -12.17 9.12 4.81
CA LEU A 124 -10.96 9.56 4.12
C LEU A 124 -10.11 8.38 3.65
N LEU A 125 -9.94 7.35 4.48
CA LEU A 125 -9.23 6.12 4.11
C LEU A 125 -9.94 5.40 2.95
N THR A 126 -11.27 5.38 2.95
CA THR A 126 -12.07 4.84 1.82
C THR A 126 -11.81 5.62 0.53
N GLN A 127 -11.77 6.95 0.60
CA GLN A 127 -11.47 7.80 -0.56
C GLN A 127 -10.03 7.61 -1.04
N ARG A 128 -9.05 7.54 -0.11
CA ARG A 128 -7.64 7.26 -0.41
C ARG A 128 -7.45 5.88 -1.04
N TRP A 129 -8.19 4.88 -0.59
CA TRP A 129 -8.20 3.53 -1.17
C TRP A 129 -8.69 3.55 -2.62
N LEU A 130 -9.81 4.23 -2.88
CA LEU A 130 -10.33 4.34 -4.25
C LEU A 130 -9.29 5.00 -5.17
N MET A 131 -8.66 6.08 -4.71
CA MET A 131 -7.55 6.71 -5.44
C MET A 131 -6.38 5.74 -5.66
N ALA A 132 -6.05 4.91 -4.67
CA ALA A 132 -4.97 3.95 -4.76
C ALA A 132 -5.23 2.88 -5.83
N VAL A 133 -6.41 2.30 -5.85
CA VAL A 133 -6.81 1.29 -6.84
C VAL A 133 -6.76 1.86 -8.26
N LEU A 134 -7.26 3.09 -8.43
CA LEU A 134 -7.25 3.75 -9.72
C LEU A 134 -5.84 4.13 -10.18
N SER A 135 -5.00 4.62 -9.26
CA SER A 135 -3.60 5.00 -9.56
C SER A 135 -2.75 3.78 -9.86
N ASP A 136 -2.86 2.70 -9.08
CA ASP A 136 -2.22 1.41 -9.36
C ASP A 136 -2.59 0.90 -10.76
N SER A 137 -3.89 0.92 -11.11
CA SER A 137 -4.36 0.55 -12.45
C SER A 137 -3.78 1.45 -13.57
N CYS A 138 -3.72 2.77 -13.33
CA CYS A 138 -3.12 3.78 -14.22
C CYS A 138 -1.64 3.42 -14.49
N LEU A 139 -0.88 3.19 -13.42
CA LEU A 139 0.56 2.96 -13.45
C LEU A 139 0.92 1.57 -14.03
N ILE A 140 0.17 0.52 -13.69
CA ILE A 140 0.37 -0.81 -14.28
C ILE A 140 0.17 -0.77 -15.79
N ALA A 141 -0.88 -0.11 -16.28
CA ALA A 141 -1.10 -0.01 -17.73
C ALA A 141 0.01 0.77 -18.45
N VAL A 142 0.52 1.84 -17.84
CA VAL A 142 1.71 2.55 -18.34
C VAL A 142 2.92 1.62 -18.34
N GLY A 143 3.12 0.88 -17.26
CA GLY A 143 4.19 -0.11 -17.09
C GLY A 143 4.20 -1.19 -18.16
N MET A 144 3.05 -1.80 -18.42
CA MET A 144 2.89 -2.82 -19.46
C MET A 144 3.20 -2.26 -20.84
N LYS A 145 2.71 -1.06 -21.16
CA LYS A 145 2.89 -0.44 -22.49
C LYS A 145 4.29 0.13 -22.73
N SER A 146 4.98 0.55 -21.68
CA SER A 146 6.15 1.44 -21.79
C SER A 146 7.44 0.85 -21.21
N TYR A 147 7.32 -0.07 -20.24
CA TYR A 147 8.43 -0.58 -19.43
C TYR A 147 8.54 -2.11 -19.41
N GLY A 148 7.69 -2.79 -20.18
CA GLY A 148 7.68 -4.25 -20.28
C GLY A 148 7.32 -4.92 -18.95
N LEU A 149 6.41 -4.33 -18.16
CA LEU A 149 5.87 -5.03 -16.99
C LEU A 149 5.05 -6.23 -17.47
N ASP A 150 5.47 -7.42 -17.06
CA ASP A 150 4.83 -8.69 -17.37
C ASP A 150 4.20 -9.30 -16.11
N LYS A 151 3.66 -10.52 -16.25
CA LYS A 151 3.05 -11.25 -15.14
C LYS A 151 4.04 -11.59 -14.03
N ALA A 152 5.31 -11.80 -14.34
CA ALA A 152 6.32 -12.10 -13.34
C ALA A 152 6.55 -10.88 -12.44
N LYS A 153 6.69 -9.69 -13.05
CA LYS A 153 6.83 -8.45 -12.29
C LYS A 153 5.58 -8.10 -11.50
N ASP A 154 4.38 -8.38 -12.04
CA ASP A 154 3.13 -8.20 -11.28
C ASP A 154 3.07 -9.12 -10.06
N ALA A 155 3.59 -10.35 -10.16
CA ALA A 155 3.69 -11.27 -9.02
C ALA A 155 4.66 -10.77 -7.94
N GLU A 156 5.78 -10.14 -8.31
CA GLU A 156 6.68 -9.49 -7.35
C GLU A 156 6.01 -8.32 -6.62
N LEU A 157 5.27 -7.48 -7.37
CA LEU A 157 4.50 -6.37 -6.79
C LEU A 157 3.39 -6.88 -5.87
N GLU A 158 2.80 -8.03 -6.19
CA GLU A 158 1.79 -8.69 -5.36
C GLU A 158 2.41 -9.28 -4.09
N LEU A 159 3.61 -9.85 -4.18
CA LEU A 159 4.36 -10.31 -3.01
C LEU A 159 4.61 -9.16 -2.02
N HIS A 160 5.05 -8.00 -2.50
CA HIS A 160 5.20 -6.80 -1.69
C HIS A 160 3.87 -6.38 -1.02
N TYR A 161 2.77 -6.38 -1.78
CA TYR A 161 1.43 -6.07 -1.25
C TYR A 161 1.00 -7.04 -0.14
N VAL A 162 1.12 -8.35 -0.37
CA VAL A 162 0.71 -9.39 0.58
C VAL A 162 1.51 -9.28 1.87
N LEU A 163 2.84 -9.15 1.78
CA LEU A 163 3.70 -9.00 2.95
C LEU A 163 3.34 -7.74 3.74
N HIS A 164 3.16 -6.61 3.06
CA HIS A 164 2.76 -5.37 3.73
C HIS A 164 1.40 -5.51 4.44
N LYS A 165 0.44 -6.19 3.80
CA LYS A 165 -0.88 -6.46 4.38
C LYS A 165 -0.76 -7.32 5.63
N GLU A 166 0.01 -8.40 5.60
CA GLU A 166 0.22 -9.30 6.74
C GLU A 166 0.81 -8.57 7.95
N VAL A 167 1.83 -7.73 7.75
CA VAL A 167 2.44 -6.92 8.82
C VAL A 167 1.40 -6.00 9.46
N LYS A 168 0.61 -5.30 8.64
CA LYS A 168 -0.45 -4.41 9.13
C LYS A 168 -1.55 -5.17 9.86
N SER A 169 -1.98 -6.32 9.33
CA SER A 169 -2.99 -7.18 9.96
C SER A 169 -2.56 -7.64 11.35
N LEU A 170 -1.28 -7.99 11.53
CA LEU A 170 -0.75 -8.38 12.83
C LEU A 170 -0.84 -7.23 13.83
N ASP A 171 -0.37 -6.05 13.46
CA ASP A 171 -0.37 -4.87 14.36
C ASP A 171 -1.80 -4.45 14.73
N VAL A 172 -2.70 -4.38 13.74
CA VAL A 172 -4.13 -4.08 13.98
C VAL A 172 -4.79 -5.15 14.84
N GLY A 173 -4.56 -6.43 14.57
CA GLY A 173 -5.17 -7.51 15.34
C GLY A 173 -4.79 -7.49 16.82
N VAL A 174 -3.55 -7.11 17.14
CA VAL A 174 -3.07 -7.02 18.53
C VAL A 174 -3.66 -5.79 19.21
N MET A 175 -3.68 -4.65 18.53
CA MET A 175 -4.34 -3.45 19.05
C MET A 175 -5.83 -3.69 19.30
N GLU A 176 -6.50 -4.44 18.42
CA GLU A 176 -7.88 -4.86 18.64
C GLU A 176 -8.05 -5.77 19.86
N ALA A 177 -7.13 -6.72 20.08
CA ALA A 177 -7.19 -7.58 21.24
C ALA A 177 -7.07 -6.78 22.55
N ILE A 178 -6.17 -5.78 22.60
CA ILE A 178 -6.02 -4.87 23.74
C ILE A 178 -7.33 -4.08 23.95
N LEU A 179 -7.86 -3.45 22.91
CA LEU A 179 -9.05 -2.61 23.01
C LEU A 179 -10.31 -3.41 23.37
N ASN A 180 -10.44 -4.65 22.87
CA ASN A 180 -11.54 -5.53 23.28
C ASN A 180 -11.42 -5.97 24.75
N ALA A 181 -10.20 -6.25 25.24
CA ALA A 181 -10.01 -6.55 26.66
C ALA A 181 -10.39 -5.35 27.55
N VAL A 182 -10.04 -4.12 27.13
CA VAL A 182 -10.45 -2.88 27.82
C VAL A 182 -11.97 -2.69 27.79
N ASP A 183 -12.63 -2.87 26.65
CA ASP A 183 -14.10 -2.81 26.54
C ASP A 183 -14.80 -3.81 27.47
N GLU A 184 -14.17 -4.96 27.72
CA GLU A 184 -14.67 -6.04 28.57
C GLU A 184 -14.26 -5.90 30.04
N TYR A 185 -13.60 -4.80 30.43
CA TYR A 185 -13.07 -4.54 31.77
C TYR A 185 -12.05 -5.60 32.23
N ARG A 186 -11.30 -6.19 31.30
CA ARG A 186 -10.21 -7.13 31.54
C ARG A 186 -8.86 -6.41 31.48
N ASP A 187 -8.67 -5.46 32.39
CA ASP A 187 -7.49 -4.56 32.40
C ASP A 187 -6.16 -5.32 32.54
N ASP A 188 -6.15 -6.39 33.35
CA ASP A 188 -4.96 -7.26 33.51
C ASP A 188 -4.59 -7.95 32.19
N ASP A 189 -5.58 -8.47 31.45
CA ASP A 189 -5.36 -9.09 30.15
C ASP A 189 -4.88 -8.05 29.13
N ALA A 190 -5.49 -6.85 29.12
CA ALA A 190 -5.07 -5.76 28.25
C ALA A 190 -3.60 -5.37 28.49
N SER A 191 -3.19 -5.29 29.76
CA SER A 191 -1.82 -5.01 30.17
C SER A 191 -0.85 -6.11 29.72
N LEU A 192 -1.23 -7.38 29.90
CA LEU A 192 -0.42 -8.53 29.45
C LEU A 192 -0.24 -8.55 27.93
N ILE A 193 -1.31 -8.29 27.17
CA ILE A 193 -1.25 -8.23 25.70
C ILE A 193 -0.40 -7.04 25.25
N ALA A 194 -0.49 -5.89 25.91
CA ALA A 194 0.34 -4.73 25.60
C ALA A 194 1.83 -5.00 25.87
N ALA A 195 2.17 -5.63 26.99
CA ALA A 195 3.54 -6.05 27.28
C ALA A 195 4.06 -7.04 26.22
N PHE A 196 3.25 -8.05 25.87
CA PHE A 196 3.61 -9.00 24.81
C PHE A 196 3.85 -8.31 23.46
N LYS A 197 3.00 -7.33 23.12
CA LYS A 197 3.17 -6.54 21.90
C LYS A 197 4.52 -5.83 21.89
N ASP A 198 4.88 -5.17 22.98
CA ASP A 198 6.10 -4.35 23.02
C ASP A 198 7.37 -5.20 23.10
N ASP A 199 7.35 -6.30 23.87
CA ASP A 199 8.52 -7.15 24.09
C ASP A 199 8.79 -8.12 22.93
N HIS A 200 7.74 -8.59 22.24
CA HIS A 200 7.87 -9.67 21.25
C HIS A 200 7.43 -9.29 19.84
N LEU A 201 6.29 -8.60 19.69
CA LEU A 201 5.75 -8.31 18.36
C LEU A 201 6.37 -7.08 17.72
N ALA A 202 6.63 -6.02 18.49
CA ALA A 202 7.21 -4.79 17.94
C ALA A 202 8.61 -5.00 17.31
N PRO A 203 9.52 -5.81 17.90
CA PRO A 203 10.76 -6.19 17.23
C PRO A 203 10.52 -6.98 15.95
N LEU A 204 9.59 -7.94 15.95
CA LEU A 204 9.26 -8.74 14.77
C LEU A 204 8.69 -7.88 13.63
N ILE A 205 7.76 -6.97 13.95
CA ILE A 205 7.19 -6.01 12.99
C ILE A 205 8.28 -5.12 12.38
N ARG A 206 9.27 -4.70 13.19
CA ARG A 206 10.43 -3.93 12.70
C ARG A 206 11.30 -4.72 11.74
N ASP A 207 11.59 -5.99 12.06
CA ASP A 207 12.31 -6.90 11.16
C ASP A 207 11.54 -7.06 9.83
N GLN A 208 10.22 -7.22 9.89
CA GLN A 208 9.37 -7.35 8.71
C GLN A 208 9.35 -6.08 7.85
N TYR A 209 9.30 -4.89 8.44
CA TYR A 209 9.42 -3.64 7.69
C TYR A 209 10.80 -3.45 7.05
N THR A 210 11.85 -3.93 7.70
CA THR A 210 13.21 -3.93 7.13
C THR A 210 13.28 -4.83 5.90
N LEU A 211 12.72 -6.04 5.99
CA LEU A 211 12.60 -6.95 4.84
C LEU A 211 11.77 -6.33 3.71
N LEU A 212 10.68 -5.65 4.04
CA LEU A 212 9.80 -5.01 3.07
C LEU A 212 10.50 -3.87 2.31
N ALA A 213 11.28 -3.04 3.02
CA ALA A 213 12.09 -1.98 2.40
C ALA A 213 13.15 -2.55 1.45
N GLN A 214 13.80 -3.65 1.85
CA GLN A 214 14.75 -4.36 1.00
C GLN A 214 14.06 -4.92 -0.26
N LEU A 215 12.89 -5.55 -0.10
CA LEU A 215 12.09 -6.07 -1.21
C LEU A 215 11.67 -4.95 -2.17
N GLU A 216 11.29 -3.77 -1.66
CA GLU A 216 10.95 -2.60 -2.49
C GLU A 216 12.12 -2.22 -3.40
N ASP A 217 13.33 -2.11 -2.84
CA ASP A 217 14.52 -1.79 -3.60
C ASP A 217 14.88 -2.91 -4.60
N ASP A 218 14.73 -4.17 -4.22
CA ASP A 218 15.00 -5.30 -5.11
C ASP A 218 14.02 -5.39 -6.29
N VAL A 219 12.73 -5.13 -6.04
CA VAL A 219 11.70 -5.08 -7.10
C VAL A 219 12.01 -3.94 -8.06
N ALA A 220 12.32 -2.75 -7.53
CA ALA A 220 12.62 -1.55 -8.31
C ALA A 220 13.88 -1.70 -9.17
N ASN A 221 14.86 -2.46 -8.70
CA ASN A 221 16.14 -2.70 -9.39
C ASN A 221 16.18 -4.02 -10.18
N ALA A 222 15.11 -4.81 -10.14
CA ALA A 222 15.01 -6.14 -10.77
C ALA A 222 16.07 -7.14 -10.26
N THR A 223 16.36 -7.10 -8.96
CA THR A 223 17.32 -7.96 -8.25
C THR A 223 16.66 -8.93 -7.28
N VAL A 224 15.34 -9.14 -7.38
CA VAL A 224 14.59 -10.02 -6.47
C VAL A 224 15.16 -11.44 -6.48
N ASP A 225 15.70 -11.85 -5.33
CA ASP A 225 16.08 -13.23 -5.05
C ASP A 225 14.92 -13.93 -4.35
N ILE A 226 14.21 -14.78 -5.09
CA ILE A 226 13.07 -15.55 -4.59
C ILE A 226 13.48 -16.52 -3.48
N ALA A 227 14.67 -17.14 -3.59
CA ALA A 227 15.14 -18.10 -2.60
C ALA A 227 15.45 -17.40 -1.27
N TRP A 228 16.13 -16.25 -1.36
CA TRP A 228 16.38 -15.41 -0.19
C TRP A 228 15.08 -14.90 0.42
N CYS A 229 14.16 -14.32 -0.37
CA CYS A 229 12.85 -13.85 0.13
C CYS A 229 12.08 -14.97 0.83
N SER A 230 12.04 -16.16 0.23
CA SER A 230 11.38 -17.33 0.82
C SER A 230 12.03 -17.74 2.13
N SER A 231 13.36 -17.70 2.24
CA SER A 231 14.07 -18.00 3.48
C SER A 231 13.71 -17.02 4.60
N GLN A 232 13.64 -15.73 4.30
CA GLN A 232 13.29 -14.69 5.27
C GLN A 232 11.84 -14.82 5.72
N LEU A 233 10.91 -15.06 4.78
CA LEU A 233 9.50 -15.31 5.10
C LEU A 233 9.32 -16.56 5.97
N ASN A 234 10.06 -17.63 5.70
CA ASN A 234 10.00 -18.84 6.52
C ASN A 234 10.55 -18.60 7.94
N ALA A 235 11.66 -17.85 8.07
CA ALA A 235 12.20 -17.48 9.38
C ALA A 235 11.20 -16.62 10.18
N LEU A 236 10.50 -15.69 9.52
CA LEU A 236 9.45 -14.89 10.14
C LEU A 236 8.25 -15.74 10.57
N LYS A 237 7.80 -16.65 9.71
CA LYS A 237 6.71 -17.60 10.04
C LYS A 237 7.09 -18.51 11.21
N GLN A 238 8.35 -18.94 11.28
CA GLN A 238 8.83 -19.72 12.41
C GLN A 238 8.79 -18.90 13.71
N LYS A 239 9.31 -17.66 13.70
CA LYS A 239 9.22 -16.75 14.85
C LYS A 239 7.76 -16.53 15.27
N GLN A 240 6.85 -16.35 14.31
CA GLN A 240 5.41 -16.22 14.60
C GLN A 240 4.82 -17.48 15.24
N ALA A 241 5.21 -18.67 14.78
CA ALA A 241 4.74 -19.94 15.35
C ALA A 241 5.28 -20.16 16.77
N GLU A 242 6.56 -19.83 17.01
CA GLU A 242 7.17 -19.88 18.34
C GLU A 242 6.46 -18.92 19.31
N LEU A 243 6.17 -17.70 18.86
CA LEU A 243 5.39 -16.73 19.63
C LEU A 243 3.97 -17.22 19.90
N ALA A 244 3.28 -17.75 18.90
CA ALA A 244 1.93 -18.30 19.06
C ALA A 244 1.89 -19.46 20.06
N ALA A 245 2.93 -20.31 20.10
CA ALA A 245 3.06 -21.39 21.07
C ALA A 245 3.24 -20.89 22.50
N LEU A 246 3.88 -19.73 22.71
CA LEU A 246 4.06 -19.12 24.03
C LEU A 246 2.75 -18.59 24.64
N VAL A 247 1.77 -18.24 23.80
CA VAL A 247 0.47 -17.67 24.22
C VAL A 247 -0.69 -18.65 24.09
N SER A 248 -0.47 -19.84 23.50
CA SER A 248 -1.50 -20.87 23.43
C SER A 248 -1.57 -21.62 24.77
N PRO A 249 -2.73 -21.69 25.43
CA PRO A 249 -2.87 -22.46 26.65
C PRO A 249 -2.67 -23.95 26.35
N ASN A 250 -1.87 -24.63 27.17
CA ASN A 250 -1.92 -26.09 27.30
C ASN A 250 -3.25 -26.52 27.94
#